data_AF-A0A3R7SRT3-F1
#
_entry.id   AF-A0A3R7SRT3-F1
#
_cell.length_a   1.000
_cell.length_b   1.000
_cell.length_c   1.000
_cell.angle_alpha   90.00
_cell.angle_beta   90.00
_cell.angle_gamma   90.00
#
_symmetry.space_group_name_H-M   'P 1'
#
loop_
_entity.id
_entity.type
_entity.pdbx_description
1 polymer ?
#
loop_
_entity_poly.entity_id
_entity_poly.type
_entity_poly.pdbx_seq_one_letter_code
_entity_poly.pdbx_strand_id
1 'polypeptide(L)'
;MRQTYATLELHGNSRNAEKLGAYIAWLVANDLMSDYQLKVCGADIAMVRMQAMTGPAFLTTVLDGEFKPSQLNDVGQSFSEHYFMTGQYNDDYDSCRYYGDDEWHRFDELSPKISAAFRRWKQPAPKKGMGKIIQFPFGKKK
;
A
#
# COMPACT_ATOMS: atom_id res chain seq x y z
N MET A 1 -13.33 -19.01 -9.67
CA MET A 1 -13.90 -17.98 -8.76
C MET A 1 -13.25 -16.65 -9.11
N ARG A 2 -14.01 -15.59 -9.33
CA ARG A 2 -13.44 -14.23 -9.41
C ARG A 2 -13.07 -13.84 -7.98
N GLN A 3 -11.77 -13.80 -7.68
CA GLN A 3 -11.31 -13.35 -6.38
C GLN A 3 -11.42 -11.82 -6.35
N THR A 4 -12.14 -11.30 -5.36
CA THR A 4 -12.23 -9.85 -5.07
C THR A 4 -11.62 -9.66 -3.70
N TYR A 5 -10.71 -8.69 -3.56
CA TYR A 5 -10.07 -8.40 -2.28
C TYR A 5 -11.00 -7.57 -1.39
N ALA A 6 -11.66 -6.56 -1.95
CA ALA A 6 -12.65 -5.75 -1.25
C ALA A 6 -13.60 -5.09 -2.25
N THR A 7 -14.79 -4.75 -1.77
CA THR A 7 -15.81 -4.02 -2.53
C THR A 7 -16.20 -2.77 -1.75
N LEU A 8 -16.47 -1.70 -2.48
CA LEU A 8 -16.99 -0.45 -1.97
C LEU A 8 -18.37 -0.66 -1.34
N GLU A 9 -18.53 -0.20 -0.11
CA GLU A 9 -19.81 -0.20 0.58
C GLU A 9 -20.45 1.19 0.52
N LEU A 10 -21.52 1.34 -0.27
CA LEU A 10 -22.22 2.63 -0.45
C LEU A 10 -23.20 2.98 0.68
N HIS A 11 -23.52 2.02 1.57
CA HIS A 11 -24.58 2.15 2.58
C HIS A 11 -24.12 1.79 4.00
N GLY A 12 -22.92 2.23 4.39
CA GLY A 12 -22.38 2.08 5.74
C GLY A 12 -21.93 3.40 6.34
N ASN A 13 -21.98 3.53 7.67
CA ASN A 13 -21.32 4.61 8.42
C ASN A 13 -19.78 4.51 8.37
N SER A 14 -19.25 3.46 7.72
CA SER A 14 -17.83 3.22 7.54
C SER A 14 -17.29 4.06 6.39
N ARG A 15 -16.20 4.80 6.64
CA ARG A 15 -15.35 5.45 5.63
C ARG A 15 -14.57 4.44 4.77
N ASN A 16 -15.29 3.45 4.23
CA ASN A 16 -14.75 2.31 3.50
C ASN A 16 -14.15 2.75 2.16
N ALA A 17 -14.82 3.67 1.46
CA ALA A 17 -14.35 4.25 0.20
C ALA A 17 -12.98 4.93 0.38
N GLU A 18 -12.87 5.74 1.41
CA GLU A 18 -11.70 6.48 1.83
C GLU A 18 -10.55 5.54 2.19
N LYS A 19 -10.86 4.51 2.98
CA LYS A 19 -9.90 3.49 3.40
C LYS A 19 -9.39 2.69 2.21
N LEU A 20 -10.25 2.17 1.35
CA LEU A 20 -9.81 1.43 0.16
C LEU A 20 -9.08 2.33 -0.83
N GLY A 21 -9.58 3.55 -1.02
CA GLY A 21 -9.00 4.54 -1.92
C GLY A 21 -7.59 4.93 -1.52
N ALA A 22 -7.30 5.13 -0.24
CA ALA A 22 -5.94 5.44 0.22
C ALA A 22 -4.93 4.33 -0.13
N TYR A 23 -5.34 3.07 0.01
CA TYR A 23 -4.50 1.93 -0.39
C TYR A 23 -4.29 1.88 -1.90
N ILE A 24 -5.35 2.08 -2.70
CA ILE A 24 -5.27 2.08 -4.16
C ILE A 24 -4.41 3.23 -4.68
N ALA A 25 -4.55 4.43 -4.12
CA ALA A 25 -3.68 5.55 -4.45
C ALA A 25 -2.20 5.20 -4.21
N TRP A 26 -1.91 4.45 -3.13
CA TRP A 26 -0.55 4.01 -2.83
C TRP A 26 -0.04 3.00 -3.87
N LEU A 27 -0.86 2.03 -4.26
CA LEU A 27 -0.53 1.06 -5.32
C LEU A 27 -0.24 1.77 -6.65
N VAL A 28 -1.06 2.76 -7.02
CA VAL A 28 -0.90 3.58 -8.22
C VAL A 28 0.41 4.38 -8.19
N ALA A 29 0.72 5.01 -7.05
CA ALA A 29 1.93 5.80 -6.85
C ALA A 29 3.23 4.97 -6.86
N ASN A 30 3.13 3.65 -6.63
CA ASN A 30 4.28 2.74 -6.58
C ASN A 30 4.38 1.80 -7.80
N ASP A 31 3.70 2.12 -8.91
CA ASP A 31 3.73 1.35 -10.16
C ASP A 31 3.28 -0.12 -9.99
N LEU A 32 2.28 -0.37 -9.13
CA LEU A 32 1.79 -1.73 -8.82
C LEU A 32 0.54 -2.15 -9.59
N MET A 33 0.07 -1.32 -10.52
CA MET A 33 -1.06 -1.62 -11.41
C MET A 33 -0.63 -2.60 -12.53
N SER A 34 -1.58 -3.39 -13.03
CA SER A 34 -1.32 -4.31 -14.14
C SER A 34 -1.11 -3.56 -15.47
N ASP A 35 -0.40 -4.20 -16.40
CA ASP A 35 -0.21 -3.67 -17.75
C ASP A 35 -1.53 -3.43 -18.49
N TYR A 36 -2.54 -4.26 -18.20
CA TYR A 36 -3.88 -4.06 -18.73
C TYR A 36 -4.46 -2.73 -18.22
N GLN A 37 -4.39 -2.48 -16.92
CA GLN A 37 -4.91 -1.25 -16.33
C GLN A 37 -4.17 -0.01 -16.84
N LEU A 38 -2.85 -0.10 -17.00
CA LEU A 38 -2.04 0.98 -17.58
C LEU A 38 -2.48 1.31 -19.02
N LYS A 39 -2.88 0.30 -19.81
CA LYS A 39 -3.38 0.49 -21.17
C LYS A 39 -4.79 1.08 -21.22
N VAL A 40 -5.69 0.61 -20.37
CA VAL A 40 -7.12 1.01 -20.43
C VAL A 40 -7.42 2.30 -19.67
N CYS A 41 -6.69 2.60 -18.60
CA CYS A 41 -6.98 3.70 -17.67
C CYS A 41 -5.73 4.53 -17.34
N GLY A 42 -4.76 4.59 -18.27
CA GLY A 42 -3.47 5.25 -18.04
C GLY A 42 -3.59 6.75 -17.72
N ALA A 43 -4.57 7.44 -18.32
CA ALA A 43 -4.83 8.85 -18.03
C ALA A 43 -5.30 9.05 -16.58
N ASP A 44 -6.23 8.23 -16.10
CA ASP A 44 -6.73 8.29 -14.72
C ASP A 44 -5.64 7.93 -13.71
N ILE A 45 -4.80 6.94 -14.03
CA ILE A 45 -3.61 6.60 -13.24
C ILE A 45 -2.67 7.81 -13.12
N ALA A 46 -2.45 8.54 -14.22
CA ALA A 46 -1.63 9.76 -14.18
C ALA A 46 -2.27 10.85 -13.32
N MET A 47 -3.60 11.03 -13.38
CA MET A 47 -4.32 11.98 -12.54
C MET A 47 -4.17 11.67 -11.04
N VAL A 48 -4.24 10.39 -10.65
CA VAL A 48 -4.00 9.98 -9.25
C VAL A 48 -2.56 10.28 -8.83
N ARG A 49 -1.57 10.00 -9.69
CA ARG A 49 -0.15 10.31 -9.40
C ARG A 49 0.11 11.80 -9.22
N MET A 50 -0.58 12.63 -10.00
CA MET A 50 -0.51 14.09 -9.92
C MET A 50 -1.39 14.68 -8.82
N GLN A 51 -2.04 13.82 -8.02
CA GLN A 51 -3.01 14.20 -6.99
C GLN A 51 -4.24 14.98 -7.51
N ALA A 52 -4.48 14.96 -8.83
CA ALA A 52 -5.64 15.57 -9.47
C ALA A 52 -6.92 14.72 -9.33
N MET A 53 -6.78 13.43 -9.01
CA MET A 53 -7.87 12.50 -8.73
C MET A 53 -7.57 11.73 -7.43
N THR A 54 -8.51 11.70 -6.49
CA THR A 54 -8.32 10.97 -5.23
C THR A 54 -8.45 9.46 -5.43
N GLY A 55 -7.84 8.69 -4.54
CA GLY A 55 -7.96 7.22 -4.55
C GLY A 55 -9.40 6.70 -4.48
N PRO A 56 -10.28 7.24 -3.63
CA PRO A 56 -11.69 6.85 -3.58
C PRO A 56 -12.42 7.16 -4.90
N ALA A 57 -12.16 8.33 -5.49
CA ALA A 57 -12.73 8.66 -6.80
C ALA A 57 -12.30 7.64 -7.87
N PHE A 58 -11.00 7.32 -7.94
CA PHE A 58 -10.49 6.29 -8.86
C PHE A 58 -11.12 4.91 -8.62
N LEU A 59 -11.25 4.48 -7.36
CA LEU A 59 -11.93 3.23 -7.02
C LEU A 59 -13.37 3.23 -7.53
N THR A 60 -14.14 4.29 -7.26
CA THR A 60 -15.56 4.35 -7.61
C THR A 60 -15.80 4.50 -9.11
N THR A 61 -15.03 5.35 -9.80
CA THR A 61 -15.32 5.73 -11.20
C THR A 61 -14.52 4.97 -12.24
N VAL A 62 -13.38 4.38 -11.87
CA VAL A 62 -12.47 3.68 -12.81
C VAL A 62 -12.42 2.18 -12.54
N LEU A 63 -12.52 1.77 -11.26
CA LEU A 63 -12.50 0.35 -10.87
C LEU A 63 -13.89 -0.20 -10.53
N ASP A 64 -14.95 0.56 -10.81
CA ASP A 64 -16.35 0.20 -10.55
C ASP A 64 -16.63 -0.19 -9.09
N GLY A 65 -15.87 0.38 -8.15
CA GLY A 65 -15.99 0.10 -6.73
C GLY A 65 -15.45 -1.26 -6.28
N GLU A 66 -14.75 -2.01 -7.14
CA GLU A 66 -14.22 -3.32 -6.78
C GLU A 66 -12.69 -3.35 -6.85
N PHE A 67 -12.05 -3.80 -5.76
CA PHE A 67 -10.61 -4.02 -5.72
C PHE A 67 -10.30 -5.51 -5.92
N LYS A 68 -9.57 -5.83 -6.98
CA LYS A 68 -9.33 -7.21 -7.45
C LYS A 68 -7.84 -7.48 -7.74
N PRO A 69 -7.37 -8.73 -7.60
CA PRO A 69 -6.01 -9.12 -7.98
C PRO A 69 -5.68 -8.77 -9.43
N SER A 70 -6.63 -8.97 -10.36
CA SER A 70 -6.42 -8.74 -11.80
C SER A 70 -6.10 -7.29 -12.19
N GLN A 71 -6.34 -6.33 -11.29
CA GLN A 71 -6.01 -4.92 -11.50
C GLN A 71 -4.53 -4.63 -11.20
N LEU A 72 -3.81 -5.58 -10.60
CA LEU A 72 -2.44 -5.43 -10.13
C LEU A 72 -1.47 -6.30 -10.92
N ASN A 73 -0.22 -5.88 -10.96
CA ASN A 73 0.87 -6.75 -11.41
C ASN A 73 1.24 -7.78 -10.34
N ASP A 74 2.09 -8.75 -10.67
CA ASP A 74 2.45 -9.87 -9.79
C ASP A 74 2.99 -9.41 -8.43
N VAL A 75 3.76 -8.32 -8.40
CA VAL A 75 4.32 -7.75 -7.17
C VAL A 75 3.21 -7.11 -6.33
N GLY A 76 2.31 -6.36 -6.95
CA GLY A 76 1.17 -5.74 -6.30
C GLY A 76 0.19 -6.78 -5.71
N GLN A 77 -0.08 -7.86 -6.46
CA GLN A 77 -0.90 -8.98 -5.99
C GLN A 77 -0.26 -9.65 -4.77
N SER A 78 1.00 -10.09 -4.91
CA SER A 78 1.72 -10.79 -3.84
C SER A 78 1.81 -9.95 -2.55
N PHE A 79 2.06 -8.64 -2.67
CA PHE A 79 2.09 -7.75 -1.53
C PHE A 79 0.70 -7.54 -0.90
N SER A 80 -0.33 -7.35 -1.73
CA SER A 80 -1.70 -7.16 -1.23
C SER A 80 -2.21 -8.40 -0.50
N GLU A 81 -1.86 -9.60 -0.97
CA GLU A 81 -2.17 -10.84 -0.25
C GLU A 81 -1.44 -10.94 1.10
N HIS A 82 -0.20 -10.45 1.17
CA HIS A 82 0.56 -10.47 2.41
C HIS A 82 0.12 -9.40 3.42
N TYR A 83 -0.21 -8.20 2.97
CA TYR A 83 -0.38 -7.02 3.82
C TYR A 83 -1.84 -6.58 3.94
N PHE A 84 -2.57 -6.53 2.83
CA PHE A 84 -3.97 -6.11 2.83
C PHE A 84 -4.89 -7.24 3.33
N MET A 85 -4.75 -8.45 2.78
CA MET A 85 -5.62 -9.58 3.11
C MET A 85 -5.38 -10.17 4.50
N THR A 86 -4.21 -9.95 5.10
CA THR A 86 -3.91 -10.41 6.47
C THR A 86 -4.42 -9.48 7.56
N GLY A 87 -4.95 -8.31 7.20
CA GLY A 87 -5.43 -7.31 8.15
C GLY A 87 -4.38 -6.31 8.64
N GLN A 88 -3.09 -6.47 8.32
CA GLN A 88 -2.05 -5.50 8.70
C GLN A 88 -2.36 -4.09 8.20
N TYR A 89 -2.95 -3.98 7.00
CA TYR A 89 -3.44 -2.70 6.49
C TYR A 89 -4.48 -2.04 7.41
N ASN A 90 -5.38 -2.83 8.01
CA ASN A 90 -6.39 -2.30 8.92
C ASN A 90 -5.74 -1.76 10.19
N ASP A 91 -4.77 -2.48 10.75
CA ASP A 91 -4.04 -2.04 11.94
C ASP A 91 -3.29 -0.72 11.69
N ASP A 92 -2.63 -0.61 10.53
CA ASP A 92 -1.91 0.62 10.15
C ASP A 92 -2.88 1.78 9.91
N TYR A 93 -4.03 1.53 9.27
CA TYR A 93 -5.09 2.53 9.07
C TYR A 93 -5.69 3.00 10.40
N ASP A 94 -6.00 2.09 11.31
CA ASP A 94 -6.63 2.40 12.59
C ASP A 94 -5.66 3.14 13.54
N SER A 95 -4.34 3.03 13.28
CA SER A 95 -3.31 3.79 13.99
C SER A 95 -3.12 5.23 13.51
N CYS A 96 -3.71 5.62 12.37
CA CYS A 96 -3.71 6.99 11.88
C CYS A 96 -4.56 7.90 12.78
N ARG A 97 -4.13 9.16 12.93
CA ARG A 97 -4.81 10.12 13.81
C ARG A 97 -5.81 10.98 13.05
N TYR A 98 -5.63 11.10 11.73
CA TYR A 98 -6.49 11.92 10.90
C TYR A 98 -7.84 11.25 10.60
N TYR A 99 -8.94 11.94 10.97
CA TYR A 99 -10.33 11.50 10.73
C TYR A 99 -11.17 12.51 9.91
N GLY A 100 -10.53 13.54 9.33
CA GLY A 100 -11.21 14.53 8.49
C GLY A 100 -11.51 14.02 7.08
N ASP A 101 -11.94 14.92 6.20
CA ASP A 101 -12.40 14.60 4.84
C ASP A 101 -11.36 14.81 3.75
N ASP A 102 -10.13 15.24 4.09
CA ASP A 102 -9.04 15.39 3.12
C ASP A 102 -8.38 14.02 2.86
N GLU A 103 -8.64 13.46 1.67
CA GLU A 103 -8.06 12.18 1.27
C GLU A 103 -6.53 12.21 1.17
N TRP A 104 -5.95 13.33 0.75
CA TRP A 104 -4.51 13.44 0.58
C TRP A 104 -3.80 13.58 1.92
N HIS A 105 -4.39 14.30 2.87
CA HIS A 105 -3.87 14.32 4.24
C HIS A 105 -3.91 12.93 4.89
N ARG A 106 -4.98 12.16 4.67
CA ARG A 106 -5.06 10.77 5.13
C ARG A 106 -4.00 9.90 4.45
N PHE A 107 -3.82 10.07 3.14
CA PHE A 107 -2.80 9.37 2.37
C PHE A 107 -1.40 9.68 2.89
N ASP A 108 -1.09 10.93 3.25
CA ASP A 108 0.21 11.34 3.76
C ASP A 108 0.58 10.67 5.09
N GLU A 109 -0.40 10.41 5.97
CA GLU A 109 -0.16 9.65 7.21
C GLU A 109 0.04 8.15 6.94
N LEU A 110 -0.70 7.59 5.97
CA LEU A 110 -0.77 6.15 5.75
C LEU A 110 0.31 5.62 4.80
N SER A 111 0.63 6.38 3.76
CA SER A 111 1.61 6.03 2.72
C SER A 111 2.98 5.65 3.30
N PRO A 112 3.55 6.34 4.31
CA PRO A 112 4.81 5.94 4.93
C PRO A 112 4.74 4.57 5.62
N LYS A 113 3.60 4.21 6.23
CA LYS A 113 3.38 2.92 6.90
C LYS A 113 3.33 1.78 5.89
N ILE A 114 2.51 1.94 4.85
CA ILE A 114 2.42 0.97 3.74
C ILE A 114 3.79 0.81 3.07
N SER A 115 4.50 1.92 2.83
CA SER A 115 5.85 1.90 2.23
C SER A 115 6.87 1.17 3.12
N ALA A 116 6.78 1.34 4.44
CA ALA A 116 7.65 0.62 5.38
C ALA A 116 7.35 -0.88 5.38
N ALA A 117 6.06 -1.27 5.39
CA ALA A 117 5.64 -2.66 5.28
C ALA A 117 6.10 -3.29 3.96
N PHE A 118 5.93 -2.59 2.84
CA PHE A 118 6.36 -3.03 1.52
C PHE A 118 7.87 -3.25 1.44
N ARG A 119 8.67 -2.33 2.00
CA ARG A 119 10.13 -2.48 2.06
C ARG A 119 10.55 -3.67 2.91
N ARG A 120 9.91 -3.87 4.06
CA ARG A 120 10.16 -5.03 4.94
C ARG A 120 9.82 -6.35 4.25
N TRP A 121 8.69 -6.39 3.56
CA TRP A 121 8.24 -7.56 2.80
C TRP A 121 9.18 -7.88 1.62
N LYS A 122 9.67 -6.86 0.89
CA LYS A 122 10.64 -7.05 -0.21
C LYS A 122 12.03 -7.47 0.28
N GLN A 123 12.41 -7.15 1.51
CA GLN A 123 13.71 -7.52 2.02
C GLN A 123 13.74 -9.03 2.31
N PRO A 124 14.73 -9.78 1.79
CA PRO A 124 14.97 -11.13 2.26
C PRO A 124 15.25 -11.07 3.75
N ALA A 125 14.69 -12.01 4.53
CA ALA A 125 14.90 -12.10 5.97
C ALA A 125 16.39 -11.82 6.29
N PRO A 126 16.70 -10.93 7.25
CA PRO A 126 18.07 -10.53 7.50
C PRO A 126 18.89 -11.79 7.69
N LYS A 127 19.86 -12.03 6.80
CA LYS A 127 20.86 -13.07 7.01
C LYS A 127 21.39 -12.81 8.40
N LYS A 128 21.17 -13.74 9.32
CA LYS A 128 21.69 -13.73 10.69
C LYS A 128 23.22 -13.75 10.57
N GLY A 129 23.81 -12.60 10.25
CA GLY A 129 25.23 -12.41 10.09
C GLY A 129 25.81 -12.49 11.49
N MET A 130 26.57 -13.57 11.73
CA MET A 130 27.44 -13.68 12.90
C MET A 130 28.23 -12.38 13.04
N GLY A 131 27.87 -11.57 14.03
CA GLY A 131 28.72 -10.48 14.47
C GLY A 131 30.01 -11.12 14.97
N LYS A 132 31.04 -11.17 14.11
CA LYS A 132 32.39 -11.47 14.57
C LYS A 132 32.77 -10.33 15.48
N ILE A 133 32.77 -10.60 16.78
CA ILE A 133 33.36 -9.73 17.80
C ILE A 133 34.82 -9.53 17.37
N ILE A 134 35.14 -8.35 16.86
CA ILE A 134 36.53 -7.96 16.63
C ILE A 134 37.09 -7.65 18.02
N GLN A 135 37.68 -8.65 18.66
CA GLN A 135 38.42 -8.46 19.90
C GLN A 135 39.72 -7.74 19.57
N PHE A 136 39.74 -6.41 19.74
CA PHE A 136 40.96 -5.62 19.66
C PHE A 136 41.86 -5.94 20.86
N PRO A 137 43.13 -6.35 20.66
CA PRO A 137 44.06 -6.51 21.76
C PRO A 137 44.50 -5.11 22.22
N PHE A 138 43.98 -4.65 23.37
CA PHE A 138 44.58 -3.52 24.07
C PHE A 138 46.01 -3.90 24.47
N GLY A 139 46.98 -3.28 23.80
CA GLY A 139 48.40 -3.46 24.07
C GLY A 139 48.73 -3.03 25.49
N LYS A 140 49.38 -3.92 26.24
CA LYS A 140 50.04 -3.58 27.52
C LYS A 140 51.15 -2.58 27.23
N LYS A 141 51.13 -1.42 27.89
CA LYS A 141 52.33 -0.59 28.05
C LYS A 141 52.98 -0.92 29.40
N LYS A 142 54.30 -1.12 29.33
CA LYS A 142 55.25 -1.27 30.43
C LYS A 142 55.23 -0.07 31.37
#